data_AF-A0AAU6CXZ3-F1
#
_entry.id   AF-A0AAU6CXZ3-F1
#
_cell.length_a   1.000
_cell.length_b   1.000
_cell.length_c   1.000
_cell.angle_alpha   90.00
_cell.angle_beta   90.00
_cell.angle_gamma   90.00
#
_symmetry.space_group_name_H-M   'P 1'
#
loop_
_entity.id
_entity.type
_entity.pdbx_description
1 polymer ?
#
loop_
_entity_poly.entity_id
_entity_poly.type
_entity_poly.pdbx_seq_one_letter_code
_entity_poly.pdbx_strand_id
1 'polypeptide(L)'
;MSTTPPTESLVELAACKRLPHHQYIDHATVTWIDANRPDFTDDLVLRLRPTSQQLLHGSAIPAGWWAEAKTTDSLHGVRHGMRTAALAALLAEDAGLDKDETADLVLAAALHDCRRLHDKDDHRHGARAALWLTKNADEVWGHFHLTATPLRIDRVATAVRLHDVPYSDFSPDDRTDHARTENVCDLLKAADALDRYRLPKLSWWPDPAQVRAHAFDCLRATAFDLVVRSETAHLAGLDSADAVFTALRQRELLS
;
A
#
# COMPACT_ATOMS: atom_id res chain seq x y z
N MET A 1 17.21 10.50 -29.07
CA MET A 1 16.24 9.92 -28.11
C MET A 1 15.45 8.87 -28.87
N SER A 2 15.52 7.60 -28.47
CA SER A 2 14.83 6.50 -29.16
C SER A 2 13.36 6.51 -28.75
N THR A 3 12.45 6.62 -29.72
CA THR A 3 10.98 6.70 -29.54
C THR A 3 10.30 5.33 -29.66
N THR A 4 11.06 4.24 -29.62
CA THR A 4 10.47 2.90 -29.65
C THR A 4 9.83 2.61 -28.30
N PRO A 5 8.50 2.37 -28.22
CA PRO A 5 7.91 1.84 -26.99
C PRO A 5 8.66 0.56 -26.61
N PRO A 6 8.89 0.28 -25.31
CA PRO A 6 9.48 -0.99 -24.90
C PRO A 6 8.63 -2.11 -25.49
N THR A 7 9.28 -3.00 -26.26
CA THR A 7 8.61 -4.04 -27.05
C THR A 7 7.98 -5.13 -26.19
N GLU A 8 8.27 -5.14 -24.89
CA GLU A 8 7.87 -6.17 -23.94
C GLU A 8 7.13 -5.53 -22.76
N SER A 9 6.01 -6.14 -22.40
CA SER A 9 5.21 -5.81 -21.21
C SER A 9 5.94 -6.17 -19.91
N LEU A 10 5.51 -5.59 -18.79
CA LEU A 10 6.05 -5.85 -17.47
C LEU A 10 5.91 -7.33 -17.08
N VAL A 11 4.80 -7.99 -17.45
CA VAL A 11 4.62 -9.42 -17.24
C VAL A 11 5.59 -10.28 -18.06
N GLU A 12 5.89 -9.90 -19.30
CA GLU A 12 6.90 -10.60 -20.11
C GLU A 12 8.31 -10.39 -19.54
N LEU A 13 8.63 -9.16 -19.12
CA LEU A 13 9.89 -8.86 -18.43
C LEU A 13 10.03 -9.67 -17.13
N ALA A 14 8.95 -9.85 -16.38
CA ALA A 14 8.94 -10.70 -15.18
C ALA A 14 9.21 -12.17 -15.52
N ALA A 15 8.53 -12.71 -16.54
CA ALA A 15 8.72 -14.09 -16.99
C ALA A 15 10.18 -14.36 -17.43
N CYS A 16 10.83 -13.38 -18.04
CA CYS A 16 12.23 -13.47 -18.45
C CYS A 16 13.24 -13.07 -17.35
N LYS A 17 12.81 -12.77 -16.12
CA LYS A 17 13.67 -12.27 -15.01
C LYS A 17 14.46 -11.01 -15.38
N ARG A 18 13.87 -10.14 -16.19
CA ARG A 18 14.45 -8.91 -16.76
C ARG A 18 13.80 -7.63 -16.24
N LEU A 19 13.16 -7.69 -15.07
CA LEU A 19 12.47 -6.53 -14.49
C LEU A 19 13.43 -5.35 -14.29
N PRO A 20 13.06 -4.14 -14.77
CA PRO A 20 13.81 -2.92 -14.51
C PRO A 20 13.72 -2.49 -13.05
N HIS A 21 14.55 -1.53 -12.65
CA HIS A 21 14.48 -0.93 -11.32
C HIS A 21 13.14 -0.22 -11.08
N HIS A 22 12.69 0.58 -12.04
CA HIS A 22 11.38 1.24 -12.00
C HIS A 22 10.41 0.50 -12.93
N GLN A 23 9.30 0.06 -12.37
CA GLN A 23 8.35 -0.84 -12.99
C GLN A 23 7.00 -0.13 -13.08
N TYR A 24 6.42 -0.11 -14.27
CA TYR A 24 5.15 0.54 -14.55
C TYR A 24 4.19 -0.50 -15.10
N ILE A 25 2.97 -0.49 -14.59
CA ILE A 25 1.91 -1.36 -15.08
C ILE A 25 1.49 -0.91 -16.47
N ASP A 26 1.39 -1.87 -17.40
CA ASP A 26 0.90 -1.67 -18.76
C ASP A 26 -0.39 -2.46 -19.01
N HIS A 27 -1.06 -2.19 -20.14
CA HIS A 27 -2.32 -2.84 -20.51
C HIS A 27 -2.24 -4.37 -20.57
N ALA A 28 -1.14 -4.93 -21.08
CA ALA A 28 -0.98 -6.38 -21.19
C ALA A 28 -0.86 -6.99 -19.79
N THR A 29 -0.16 -6.33 -18.88
CA THR A 29 -0.01 -6.74 -17.48
C THR A 29 -1.34 -6.69 -16.73
N VAL A 30 -2.14 -5.61 -16.87
CA VAL A 30 -3.48 -5.56 -16.23
C VAL A 30 -4.41 -6.63 -16.79
N THR A 31 -4.42 -6.81 -18.12
CA THR A 31 -5.22 -7.87 -18.77
C THR A 31 -4.81 -9.25 -18.27
N TRP A 32 -3.51 -9.47 -18.08
CA TRP A 32 -3.00 -10.71 -17.51
C TRP A 32 -3.41 -10.91 -16.05
N ILE A 33 -3.35 -9.87 -15.21
CA ILE A 33 -3.82 -9.94 -13.80
C ILE A 33 -5.32 -10.34 -13.78
N ASP A 34 -6.15 -9.67 -14.59
CA ASP A 34 -7.59 -9.92 -14.67
C ASP A 34 -7.90 -11.36 -15.11
N ALA A 35 -7.21 -11.84 -16.14
CA ALA A 35 -7.34 -13.21 -16.64
C ALA A 35 -6.87 -14.29 -15.63
N ASN A 36 -6.07 -13.92 -14.63
CA ASN A 36 -5.58 -14.81 -13.57
C ASN A 36 -6.26 -14.55 -12.21
N ARG A 37 -7.50 -14.03 -12.23
CA ARG A 37 -8.32 -13.82 -11.04
C ARG A 37 -8.44 -15.14 -10.23
N PRO A 38 -8.03 -15.16 -8.95
CA PRO A 38 -8.25 -16.32 -8.10
C PRO A 38 -9.73 -16.59 -7.84
N ASP A 39 -10.05 -17.84 -7.54
CA ASP A 39 -11.36 -18.18 -6.98
C ASP A 39 -11.41 -17.71 -5.52
N PHE A 40 -12.27 -16.72 -5.25
CA PHE A 40 -12.53 -16.22 -3.91
C PHE A 40 -13.68 -16.99 -3.27
N THR A 41 -13.46 -17.55 -2.09
CA THR A 41 -14.47 -18.32 -1.35
C THR A 41 -15.35 -17.45 -0.47
N ASP A 42 -14.86 -16.27 -0.09
CA ASP A 42 -15.50 -15.36 0.87
C ASP A 42 -15.38 -13.91 0.38
N ASP A 43 -16.47 -13.14 0.47
CA ASP A 43 -16.47 -11.69 0.26
C ASP A 43 -17.11 -11.03 1.48
N LEU A 44 -16.26 -10.49 2.36
CA LEU A 44 -16.74 -9.71 3.49
C LEU A 44 -17.03 -8.29 3.02
N VAL A 45 -18.31 -7.91 3.03
CA VAL A 45 -18.74 -6.55 2.70
C VAL A 45 -18.57 -5.67 3.94
N LEU A 46 -17.39 -5.07 4.07
CA LEU A 46 -17.13 -4.04 5.07
C LEU A 46 -17.45 -2.65 4.52
N ARG A 47 -17.98 -1.78 5.39
CA ARG A 47 -18.21 -0.37 5.08
C ARG A 47 -17.27 0.49 5.91
N LEU A 48 -16.61 1.44 5.27
CA LEU A 48 -15.76 2.40 5.94
C LEU A 48 -16.60 3.45 6.68
N ARG A 49 -16.24 3.74 7.94
CA ARG A 49 -16.81 4.88 8.67
C ARG A 49 -16.48 6.19 7.96
N PRO A 50 -17.31 7.24 8.09
CA PRO A 50 -17.05 8.54 7.46
C PRO A 50 -15.67 9.13 7.79
N THR A 51 -15.17 8.92 9.00
CA THR A 51 -13.81 9.34 9.40
C THR A 51 -12.73 8.62 8.61
N SER A 52 -12.88 7.32 8.37
CA SER A 52 -11.96 6.53 7.55
C SER A 52 -11.98 7.00 6.09
N GLN A 53 -13.17 7.28 5.54
CA GLN A 53 -13.32 7.83 4.20
C GLN A 53 -12.61 9.20 4.04
N GLN A 54 -12.75 10.08 5.04
CA GLN A 54 -12.05 11.37 5.05
C GLN A 54 -10.52 11.20 5.02
N LEU A 55 -9.98 10.25 5.78
CA LEU A 55 -8.54 9.95 5.78
C LEU A 55 -8.05 9.45 4.41
N LEU A 56 -8.87 8.68 3.69
CA LEU A 56 -8.50 8.18 2.35
C LEU A 56 -8.34 9.30 1.32
N HIS A 57 -9.03 10.43 1.47
CA HIS A 57 -8.77 11.60 0.61
C HIS A 57 -7.36 12.17 0.80
N GLY A 58 -6.79 12.07 2.01
CA GLY A 58 -5.40 12.44 2.31
C GLY A 58 -4.38 11.37 1.96
N SER A 59 -4.80 10.17 1.50
CA SER A 59 -3.85 9.10 1.13
C SER A 59 -3.13 9.36 -0.20
N ALA A 60 -3.63 10.29 -1.01
CA ALA A 60 -2.95 10.78 -2.21
C ALA A 60 -1.81 11.74 -1.82
N ILE A 61 -0.69 11.19 -1.34
CA ILE A 61 0.40 11.99 -0.78
C ILE A 61 1.10 12.87 -1.85
N PRO A 62 1.62 14.06 -1.48
CA PRO A 62 2.30 14.96 -2.40
C PRO A 62 3.48 14.31 -3.15
N ALA A 63 3.62 14.64 -4.44
CA ALA A 63 4.72 14.18 -5.29
C ALA A 63 6.12 14.49 -4.69
N GLY A 64 6.26 15.61 -3.98
CA GLY A 64 7.52 16.02 -3.34
C GLY A 64 7.96 15.15 -2.15
N TRP A 65 7.07 14.31 -1.62
CA TRP A 65 7.40 13.39 -0.52
C TRP A 65 8.10 12.12 -1.00
N TRP A 66 7.97 11.80 -2.29
CA TRP A 66 8.63 10.65 -2.90
C TRP A 66 10.14 10.85 -2.96
N ALA A 67 10.92 9.80 -2.73
CA ALA A 67 12.38 9.89 -2.84
C ALA A 67 12.85 10.10 -4.28
N GLU A 68 12.13 9.53 -5.25
CA GLU A 68 12.43 9.61 -6.68
C GLU A 68 11.16 9.94 -7.44
N ALA A 69 11.19 10.91 -8.36
CA ALA A 69 10.01 11.25 -9.16
C ALA A 69 9.51 10.06 -10.01
N LYS A 70 10.41 9.13 -10.34
CA LYS A 70 10.11 7.90 -11.09
C LYS A 70 9.34 6.86 -10.28
N THR A 71 9.30 6.95 -8.95
CA THR A 71 8.53 6.01 -8.12
C THR A 71 7.08 6.47 -7.92
N THR A 72 6.75 7.73 -8.18
CA THR A 72 5.39 8.27 -7.98
C THR A 72 4.30 7.50 -8.72
N ASP A 73 4.54 7.09 -9.96
CA ASP A 73 3.58 6.33 -10.79
C ASP A 73 3.99 4.86 -11.00
N SER A 74 5.03 4.40 -10.30
CA SER A 74 5.52 3.02 -10.40
C SER A 74 4.67 2.04 -9.58
N LEU A 75 5.04 0.76 -9.61
CA LEU A 75 4.37 -0.31 -8.84
C LEU A 75 4.22 -0.03 -7.33
N HIS A 76 5.13 0.74 -6.74
CA HIS A 76 5.08 1.12 -5.33
C HIS A 76 4.73 2.60 -5.14
N GLY A 77 4.17 3.23 -6.17
CA GLY A 77 3.81 4.64 -6.20
C GLY A 77 2.49 4.99 -5.51
N VAL A 78 1.95 6.15 -5.86
CA VAL A 78 0.73 6.74 -5.26
C VAL A 78 -0.43 5.75 -5.29
N ARG A 79 -0.65 5.05 -6.40
CA ARG A 79 -1.78 4.11 -6.52
C ARG A 79 -1.69 2.97 -5.50
N HIS A 80 -0.50 2.42 -5.32
CA HIS A 80 -0.25 1.39 -4.31
C HIS A 80 -0.47 1.94 -2.90
N GLY A 81 0.15 3.07 -2.55
CA GLY A 81 -0.03 3.69 -1.22
C GLY A 81 -1.50 3.95 -0.87
N MET A 82 -2.28 4.47 -1.83
CA MET A 82 -3.71 4.73 -1.63
C MET A 82 -4.54 3.43 -1.48
N ARG A 83 -4.29 2.40 -2.29
CA ARG A 83 -4.99 1.11 -2.15
C ARG A 83 -4.64 0.44 -0.82
N THR A 84 -3.36 0.44 -0.43
CA THR A 84 -2.90 -0.06 0.86
C THR A 84 -3.57 0.70 2.00
N ALA A 85 -3.70 2.02 1.91
CA ALA A 85 -4.42 2.84 2.89
C ALA A 85 -5.90 2.44 3.02
N ALA A 86 -6.59 2.18 1.90
CA ALA A 86 -7.98 1.71 1.91
C ALA A 86 -8.12 0.31 2.52
N LEU A 87 -7.22 -0.62 2.18
CA LEU A 87 -7.20 -1.97 2.74
C LEU A 87 -6.88 -1.95 4.24
N ALA A 88 -5.97 -1.07 4.67
CA ALA A 88 -5.65 -0.88 6.07
C ALA A 88 -6.84 -0.29 6.86
N ALA A 89 -7.60 0.62 6.26
CA ALA A 89 -8.84 1.12 6.86
C ALA A 89 -9.87 0.00 7.03
N LEU A 90 -10.05 -0.89 6.04
CA LEU A 90 -10.97 -2.03 6.14
C LEU A 90 -10.53 -3.03 7.23
N LEU A 91 -9.24 -3.32 7.29
CA LEU A 91 -8.65 -4.16 8.34
C LEU A 91 -8.85 -3.54 9.74
N ALA A 92 -8.76 -2.21 9.87
CA ALA A 92 -9.05 -1.52 11.12
C ALA A 92 -10.53 -1.64 11.54
N GLU A 93 -11.47 -1.60 10.58
CA GLU A 93 -12.89 -1.82 10.87
C GLU A 93 -13.15 -3.25 11.38
N ASP A 94 -12.54 -4.27 10.77
CA ASP A 94 -12.64 -5.67 11.22
C ASP A 94 -12.02 -5.88 12.60
N ALA A 95 -10.83 -5.32 12.83
CA ALA A 95 -10.12 -5.43 14.10
C ALA A 95 -10.74 -4.57 15.23
N GLY A 96 -11.73 -3.73 14.92
CA GLY A 96 -12.38 -2.86 15.88
C GLY A 96 -11.47 -1.75 16.43
N LEU A 97 -10.49 -1.28 15.64
CA LEU A 97 -9.59 -0.21 16.07
C LEU A 97 -10.33 1.10 16.30
N ASP A 98 -9.85 1.85 17.28
CA ASP A 98 -10.36 3.19 17.55
C ASP A 98 -9.97 4.19 16.44
N LYS A 99 -10.48 5.41 16.55
CA LYS A 99 -10.26 6.44 15.52
C LYS A 99 -8.80 6.86 15.38
N ASP A 100 -8.05 6.91 16.49
CA ASP A 100 -6.67 7.37 16.48
C ASP A 100 -5.75 6.29 15.93
N GLU A 101 -5.93 5.03 16.34
CA GLU A 101 -5.20 3.89 15.78
C GLU A 101 -5.52 3.66 14.30
N THR A 102 -6.79 3.80 13.90
CA THR A 102 -7.19 3.74 12.48
C THR A 102 -6.48 4.83 11.67
N ALA A 103 -6.44 6.06 12.20
CA ALA A 103 -5.77 7.18 11.54
C ALA A 103 -4.26 6.95 11.42
N ASP A 104 -3.61 6.45 12.48
CA ASP A 104 -2.18 6.12 12.46
C ASP A 104 -1.88 5.02 11.42
N LEU A 105 -2.73 4.00 11.34
CA LEU A 105 -2.58 2.91 10.37
C LEU A 105 -2.76 3.38 8.92
N VAL A 106 -3.80 4.17 8.64
CA VAL A 106 -4.05 4.70 7.29
C VAL A 106 -2.92 5.61 6.83
N LEU A 107 -2.41 6.46 7.73
CA LEU A 107 -1.27 7.34 7.45
C LEU A 107 0.00 6.52 7.21
N ALA A 108 0.28 5.51 8.04
CA ALA A 108 1.42 4.60 7.85
C ALA A 108 1.34 3.90 6.48
N ALA A 109 0.17 3.37 6.13
CA ALA A 109 -0.10 2.70 4.85
C ALA A 109 0.11 3.61 3.64
N ALA A 110 -0.32 4.87 3.68
CA ALA A 110 -0.10 5.82 2.60
C ALA A 110 1.38 6.18 2.39
N LEU A 111 2.21 6.09 3.43
CA LEU A 111 3.59 6.60 3.45
C LEU A 111 4.68 5.52 3.41
N HIS A 112 4.34 4.25 3.65
CA HIS A 112 5.33 3.21 3.93
C HIS A 112 6.42 3.06 2.85
N ASP A 113 6.05 3.28 1.58
CA ASP A 113 6.92 3.17 0.42
C ASP A 113 7.41 4.52 -0.14
N CYS A 114 7.02 5.67 0.45
CA CYS A 114 7.31 6.97 -0.16
C CYS A 114 8.81 7.27 -0.28
N ARG A 115 9.65 6.62 0.52
CA ARG A 115 11.12 6.77 0.48
C ARG A 115 11.86 5.63 -0.23
N ARG A 116 11.14 4.90 -1.08
CA ARG A 116 11.70 3.93 -2.02
C ARG A 116 12.41 4.62 -3.19
N LEU A 117 13.59 4.11 -3.53
CA LEU A 117 14.43 4.53 -4.65
C LEU A 117 14.12 3.75 -5.92
N HIS A 118 13.64 2.50 -5.81
CA HIS A 118 13.21 1.67 -6.94
C HIS A 118 12.31 0.48 -6.52
N ASP A 119 11.59 -0.12 -7.46
CA ASP A 119 10.57 -1.17 -7.21
C ASP A 119 11.13 -2.58 -6.99
N LYS A 120 12.43 -2.76 -7.23
CA LYS A 120 13.06 -4.08 -7.09
C LYS A 120 13.42 -4.38 -5.62
N ASP A 121 14.69 -4.61 -5.36
CA ASP A 121 15.28 -5.04 -4.08
C ASP A 121 15.76 -3.85 -3.23
N ASP A 122 14.95 -2.79 -3.16
CA ASP A 122 15.30 -1.61 -2.37
C ASP A 122 15.12 -1.86 -0.87
N HIS A 123 16.13 -2.48 -0.26
CA HIS A 123 16.14 -2.73 1.17
C HIS A 123 16.17 -1.44 2.00
N ARG A 124 15.54 -1.48 3.17
CA ARG A 124 15.52 -0.38 4.17
C ARG A 124 14.73 0.85 3.72
N HIS A 125 13.83 0.71 2.75
CA HIS A 125 12.93 1.81 2.37
C HIS A 125 12.01 2.18 3.53
N GLY A 126 11.51 1.20 4.30
CA GLY A 126 10.76 1.44 5.54
C GLY A 126 11.53 2.29 6.55
N ALA A 127 12.81 1.97 6.81
CA ALA A 127 13.65 2.78 7.71
C ALA A 127 13.86 4.22 7.21
N ARG A 128 14.01 4.42 5.90
CA ARG A 128 14.11 5.78 5.33
C ARG A 128 12.79 6.53 5.41
N ALA A 129 11.67 5.85 5.17
CA ALA A 129 10.33 6.41 5.27
C ALA A 129 10.02 6.85 6.70
N ALA A 130 10.31 6.00 7.68
CA ALA A 130 10.16 6.34 9.09
C ALA A 130 11.02 7.56 9.50
N LEU A 131 12.30 7.60 9.10
CA LEU A 131 13.16 8.75 9.41
C LEU A 131 12.67 10.05 8.77
N TRP A 132 12.23 9.99 7.52
CA TRP A 132 11.68 11.14 6.81
C TRP A 132 10.39 11.61 7.47
N LEU A 133 9.48 10.70 7.79
CA LEU A 133 8.21 10.98 8.44
C LEU A 133 8.40 11.66 9.80
N THR A 134 9.30 11.15 10.65
CA THR A 134 9.60 11.77 11.95
C THR A 134 10.14 13.19 11.81
N LYS A 135 10.96 13.46 10.78
CA LYS A 135 11.50 14.81 10.53
C LYS A 135 10.47 15.80 9.98
N ASN A 136 9.40 15.31 9.36
CA ASN A 136 8.37 16.11 8.71
C ASN A 136 6.99 15.90 9.38
N ALA A 137 6.97 15.52 10.66
CA ALA A 137 5.75 15.07 11.34
C ALA A 137 4.62 16.11 11.30
N ASP A 138 4.92 17.38 11.49
CA ASP A 138 3.89 18.44 11.47
C ASP A 138 3.25 18.60 10.08
N GLU A 139 4.07 18.54 9.01
CA GLU A 139 3.59 18.59 7.63
C GLU A 139 2.76 17.36 7.28
N VAL A 140 3.25 16.18 7.67
CA VAL A 140 2.61 14.89 7.40
C VAL A 140 1.26 14.80 8.11
N TRP A 141 1.18 15.06 9.42
CA TRP A 141 -0.09 14.99 10.14
C TRP A 141 -1.04 16.11 9.70
N GLY A 142 -0.51 17.31 9.41
CA GLY A 142 -1.29 18.43 8.90
C GLY A 142 -2.00 18.10 7.58
N HIS A 143 -1.34 17.36 6.68
CA HIS A 143 -1.93 16.89 5.42
C HIS A 143 -3.17 16.00 5.63
N PHE A 144 -3.16 15.16 6.67
CA PHE A 144 -4.30 14.31 7.04
C PHE A 144 -5.30 15.02 7.97
N HIS A 145 -5.10 16.30 8.28
CA HIS A 145 -5.88 17.05 9.27
C HIS A 145 -5.86 16.42 10.68
N LEU A 146 -4.72 15.86 11.05
CA LEU A 146 -4.46 15.23 12.34
C LEU A 146 -3.48 16.07 13.17
N THR A 147 -3.45 15.80 14.47
CA THR A 147 -2.46 16.40 15.37
C THR A 147 -1.31 15.42 15.59
N ALA A 148 -0.10 15.85 15.28
CA ALA A 148 1.11 15.10 15.61
C ALA A 148 1.32 15.10 17.14
N THR A 149 1.56 13.93 17.71
CA THR A 149 2.02 13.79 19.10
C THR A 149 3.21 12.84 19.14
N PRO A 150 4.11 12.94 20.13
CA PRO A 150 5.27 12.04 20.21
C PRO A 150 4.88 10.56 20.18
N LEU A 151 3.78 10.19 20.84
CA LEU A 151 3.27 8.82 20.85
C LEU A 151 2.82 8.35 19.46
N ARG A 152 2.08 9.19 18.72
CA ARG A 152 1.59 8.85 17.37
C ARG A 152 2.73 8.78 16.37
N ILE A 153 3.68 9.72 16.46
CA ILE A 153 4.89 9.71 15.62
C ILE A 153 5.67 8.43 15.86
N ASP A 154 5.94 8.05 17.12
CA ASP A 154 6.65 6.81 17.46
C ASP A 154 5.94 5.57 16.91
N ARG A 155 4.61 5.50 17.10
CA ARG A 155 3.79 4.37 16.64
C ARG A 155 3.84 4.20 15.11
N VAL A 156 3.56 5.27 14.37
CA VAL A 156 3.57 5.25 12.91
C VAL A 156 4.97 5.00 12.36
N ALA A 157 5.99 5.69 12.88
CA ALA A 157 7.36 5.51 12.45
C ALA A 157 7.83 4.08 12.68
N THR A 158 7.44 3.45 13.79
CA THR A 158 7.74 2.04 14.09
C THR A 158 7.09 1.10 13.09
N ALA A 159 5.79 1.27 12.83
CA ALA A 159 5.08 0.45 11.86
C ALA A 159 5.69 0.56 10.45
N VAL A 160 5.95 1.78 9.99
CA VAL A 160 6.60 2.04 8.70
C VAL A 160 8.02 1.48 8.68
N ARG A 161 8.78 1.57 9.76
CA ARG A 161 10.16 1.05 9.82
C ARG A 161 10.20 -0.48 9.72
N LEU A 162 9.22 -1.17 10.30
CA LEU A 162 9.20 -2.62 10.42
C LEU A 162 8.40 -3.32 9.31
N HIS A 163 7.65 -2.59 8.49
CA HIS A 163 6.74 -3.20 7.52
C HIS A 163 7.46 -4.13 6.53
N ASP A 164 8.68 -3.79 6.08
CA ASP A 164 9.47 -4.59 5.14
C ASP A 164 10.42 -5.60 5.80
N VAL A 165 10.49 -5.63 7.14
CA VAL A 165 11.35 -6.55 7.90
C VAL A 165 10.57 -7.84 8.24
N PRO A 166 11.04 -9.03 7.88
CA PRO A 166 10.40 -10.28 8.29
C PRO A 166 10.34 -10.43 9.81
N TYR A 167 9.25 -11.02 10.35
CA TYR A 167 9.09 -11.18 11.80
C TYR A 167 10.23 -12.00 12.44
N SER A 168 10.76 -12.99 11.72
CA SER A 168 11.90 -13.80 12.15
C SER A 168 13.18 -12.98 12.35
N ASP A 169 13.27 -11.86 11.66
CA ASP A 169 14.48 -11.05 11.56
C ASP A 169 14.44 -9.83 12.49
N PHE A 170 13.35 -9.67 13.27
CA PHE A 170 13.26 -8.65 14.30
C PHE A 170 14.40 -8.82 15.30
N SER A 171 15.12 -7.72 15.58
CA SER A 171 16.04 -7.63 16.70
C SER A 171 15.28 -7.63 18.05
N PRO A 172 15.95 -7.76 19.20
CA PRO A 172 15.32 -7.58 20.51
C PRO A 172 14.62 -6.23 20.67
N ASP A 173 15.21 -5.16 20.13
CA ASP A 173 14.62 -3.83 20.16
C ASP A 173 13.39 -3.76 19.24
N ASP A 174 13.46 -4.36 18.04
CA ASP A 174 12.31 -4.43 17.13
C ASP A 174 11.14 -5.19 17.74
N ARG A 175 11.40 -6.27 18.49
CA ARG A 175 10.34 -7.00 19.21
C ARG A 175 9.69 -6.13 20.29
N THR A 176 10.49 -5.33 20.98
CA THR A 176 9.99 -4.42 22.03
C THR A 176 9.17 -3.29 21.41
N ASP A 177 9.64 -2.72 20.31
CA ASP A 177 8.93 -1.69 19.56
C ASP A 177 7.63 -2.23 18.97
N HIS A 178 7.70 -3.39 18.29
CA HIS A 178 6.55 -4.08 17.72
C HIS A 178 5.48 -4.38 18.77
N ALA A 179 5.86 -4.90 19.95
CA ALA A 179 4.90 -5.18 21.01
C ALA A 179 4.11 -3.94 21.49
N ARG A 180 4.69 -2.73 21.38
CA ARG A 180 4.02 -1.47 21.74
C ARG A 180 3.07 -0.98 20.65
N THR A 181 3.22 -1.47 19.42
CA THR A 181 2.53 -0.97 18.22
C THR A 181 1.96 -2.11 17.37
N GLU A 182 1.68 -3.26 17.99
CA GLU A 182 1.45 -4.55 17.34
C GLU A 182 0.34 -4.47 16.29
N ASN A 183 -0.82 -3.93 16.69
CA ASN A 183 -1.98 -3.77 15.81
C ASN A 183 -1.64 -2.99 14.54
N VAL A 184 -0.95 -1.85 14.66
CA VAL A 184 -0.62 -1.01 13.50
C VAL A 184 0.43 -1.68 12.62
N CYS A 185 1.45 -2.32 13.21
CA CYS A 185 2.47 -3.04 12.47
C CYS A 185 1.89 -4.22 11.67
N ASP A 186 1.09 -5.05 12.33
CA ASP A 186 0.58 -6.29 11.77
C ASP A 186 -0.47 -6.03 10.69
N LEU A 187 -1.36 -5.07 10.93
CA LEU A 187 -2.36 -4.68 9.93
C LEU A 187 -1.73 -3.92 8.75
N LEU A 188 -0.66 -3.15 8.95
CA LEU A 188 0.07 -2.51 7.83
C LEU A 188 0.71 -3.57 6.93
N LYS A 189 1.39 -4.57 7.51
CA LYS A 189 1.97 -5.69 6.77
C LYS A 189 0.90 -6.48 6.01
N ALA A 190 -0.25 -6.72 6.64
CA ALA A 190 -1.39 -7.36 5.99
C ALA A 190 -1.95 -6.52 4.84
N ALA A 191 -2.10 -5.20 5.01
CA ALA A 191 -2.59 -4.31 3.96
C ALA A 191 -1.66 -4.26 2.74
N ASP A 192 -0.34 -4.13 2.92
CA ASP A 192 0.60 -4.17 1.80
C ASP A 192 0.59 -5.53 1.10
N ALA A 193 0.52 -6.62 1.88
CA ALA A 193 0.41 -7.97 1.34
C ALA A 193 -0.88 -8.16 0.50
N LEU A 194 -2.01 -7.56 0.89
CA LEU A 194 -3.26 -7.58 0.13
C LEU A 194 -3.12 -6.96 -1.27
N ASP A 195 -2.36 -5.86 -1.40
CA ASP A 195 -2.19 -5.15 -2.67
C ASP A 195 -1.19 -5.83 -3.64
N ARG A 196 -0.69 -7.03 -3.32
CA ARG A 196 0.35 -7.71 -4.12
C ARG A 196 -0.09 -8.16 -5.51
N TYR A 197 -1.38 -8.15 -5.82
CA TYR A 197 -1.88 -8.45 -7.17
C TYR A 197 -1.26 -7.59 -8.27
N ARG A 198 -0.80 -6.38 -7.92
CA ARG A 198 -0.06 -5.48 -8.81
C ARG A 198 1.24 -6.09 -9.36
N LEU A 199 1.80 -7.07 -8.64
CA LEU A 199 3.06 -7.70 -9.01
C LEU A 199 2.84 -8.71 -10.14
N PRO A 200 3.70 -8.73 -11.18
CA PRO A 200 3.57 -9.61 -12.34
C PRO A 200 4.02 -11.06 -12.03
N LYS A 201 3.37 -11.72 -11.08
CA LYS A 201 3.67 -13.11 -10.66
C LYS A 201 2.41 -13.80 -10.11
N LEU A 202 2.33 -15.12 -10.17
CA LEU A 202 1.18 -15.85 -9.61
C LEU A 202 1.29 -16.14 -8.11
N SER A 203 2.52 -16.13 -7.57
CA SER A 203 2.77 -16.25 -6.13
C SER A 203 2.62 -14.89 -5.44
N TRP A 204 1.41 -14.33 -5.47
CA TRP A 204 1.09 -13.05 -4.84
C TRP A 204 1.24 -13.10 -3.33
N TRP A 205 0.81 -14.20 -2.70
CA TRP A 205 0.69 -14.26 -1.24
C TRP A 205 2.01 -14.61 -0.55
N PRO A 206 2.34 -13.90 0.54
CA PRO A 206 3.37 -14.38 1.44
C PRO A 206 2.94 -15.71 2.09
N ASP A 207 3.90 -16.35 2.76
CA ASP A 207 3.59 -17.42 3.71
C ASP A 207 2.50 -16.95 4.70
N PRO A 208 1.39 -17.69 4.90
CA PRO A 208 0.34 -17.32 5.85
C PRO A 208 0.85 -17.01 7.26
N ALA A 209 1.96 -17.62 7.68
CA ALA A 209 2.59 -17.32 8.97
C ALA A 209 3.12 -15.87 9.09
N GLN A 210 3.23 -15.15 7.96
CA GLN A 210 3.66 -13.76 7.87
C GLN A 210 2.48 -12.77 7.82
N VAL A 211 1.23 -13.25 7.91
CA VAL A 211 0.03 -12.42 7.90
C VAL A 211 -0.69 -12.60 9.23
N ARG A 212 -0.88 -11.49 9.94
CA ARG A 212 -1.49 -11.46 11.28
C ARG A 212 -2.73 -10.57 11.29
N ALA A 213 -3.70 -10.92 10.45
CA ALA A 213 -4.96 -10.19 10.33
C ALA A 213 -6.11 -11.15 10.02
N HIS A 214 -7.18 -11.09 10.82
CA HIS A 214 -8.31 -12.02 10.72
C HIS A 214 -9.05 -11.92 9.38
N ALA A 215 -9.48 -10.71 8.98
CA ALA A 215 -10.14 -10.50 7.70
C ALA A 215 -9.23 -10.54 6.46
N PHE A 216 -7.96 -10.95 6.56
CA PHE A 216 -7.06 -10.94 5.41
C PHE A 216 -7.63 -11.72 4.22
N ASP A 217 -8.00 -12.99 4.42
CA ASP A 217 -8.50 -13.82 3.33
C ASP A 217 -9.81 -13.28 2.75
N CYS A 218 -10.69 -12.75 3.60
CA CYS A 218 -11.97 -12.16 3.20
C CYS A 218 -11.81 -10.87 2.37
N LEU A 219 -10.69 -10.16 2.50
CA LEU A 219 -10.42 -8.91 1.76
C LEU A 219 -9.68 -9.14 0.44
N ARG A 220 -9.26 -10.36 0.13
CA ARG A 220 -8.51 -10.67 -1.10
C ARG A 220 -9.30 -10.35 -2.38
N ALA A 221 -10.62 -10.55 -2.38
CA ALA A 221 -11.48 -10.18 -3.50
C ALA A 221 -11.53 -8.65 -3.70
N THR A 222 -11.70 -7.91 -2.60
CA THR A 222 -11.69 -6.44 -2.63
C THR A 222 -10.34 -5.89 -3.10
N ALA A 223 -9.22 -6.43 -2.59
CA ALA A 223 -7.89 -6.00 -3.01
C ALA A 223 -7.62 -6.25 -4.51
N PHE A 224 -8.07 -7.39 -5.03
CA PHE A 224 -7.98 -7.69 -6.47
C PHE A 224 -8.73 -6.66 -7.31
N ASP A 225 -10.00 -6.43 -6.96
CA ASP A 225 -10.86 -5.48 -7.67
C ASP A 225 -10.25 -4.07 -7.66
N LEU A 226 -9.68 -3.63 -6.54
CA LEU A 226 -9.04 -2.33 -6.43
C LEU A 226 -7.83 -2.20 -7.37
N VAL A 227 -6.98 -3.23 -7.44
CA VAL A 227 -5.83 -3.23 -8.37
C VAL A 227 -6.31 -3.16 -9.82
N VAL A 228 -7.16 -4.09 -10.26
CA VAL A 228 -7.60 -4.16 -11.66
C VAL A 228 -8.30 -2.86 -12.09
N ARG A 229 -9.24 -2.36 -11.27
CA ARG A 229 -10.02 -1.15 -11.61
C ARG A 229 -9.16 0.10 -11.64
N SER A 230 -8.31 0.31 -10.63
CA SER A 230 -7.48 1.52 -10.55
C SER A 230 -6.40 1.53 -11.64
N GLU A 231 -5.73 0.41 -11.90
CA GLU A 231 -4.70 0.37 -12.96
C GLU A 231 -5.34 0.50 -14.35
N THR A 232 -6.51 -0.11 -14.58
CA THR A 232 -7.28 0.11 -15.83
C THR A 232 -7.65 1.57 -16.02
N ALA A 233 -8.14 2.23 -14.96
CA ALA A 233 -8.55 3.63 -15.02
C ALA A 233 -7.37 4.57 -15.26
N HIS A 234 -6.21 4.30 -14.66
CA HIS A 234 -4.97 5.04 -14.91
C HIS A 234 -4.52 4.89 -16.37
N LEU A 235 -4.51 3.67 -16.89
CA LEU A 235 -4.16 3.40 -18.29
C LEU A 235 -5.17 3.98 -19.29
N ALA A 236 -6.40 4.25 -18.86
CA ALA A 236 -7.40 4.98 -19.63
C ALA A 236 -7.19 6.52 -19.61
N GLY A 237 -6.17 7.01 -18.91
CA GLY A 237 -5.75 8.41 -18.91
C GLY A 237 -6.08 9.21 -17.65
N LEU A 238 -6.61 8.58 -16.60
CA LEU A 238 -6.73 9.24 -15.30
C LEU A 238 -5.38 9.37 -14.61
N ASP A 239 -5.18 10.41 -13.82
CA ASP A 239 -4.03 10.47 -12.92
C ASP A 239 -4.13 9.39 -11.83
N SER A 240 -3.03 9.17 -11.12
CA SER A 240 -2.91 8.12 -10.12
C SER A 240 -3.97 8.23 -9.00
N ALA A 241 -4.26 9.43 -8.51
CA ALA A 241 -5.21 9.61 -7.42
C ALA A 241 -6.65 9.39 -7.89
N ASP A 242 -7.02 10.01 -9.01
CA ASP A 242 -8.36 9.90 -9.59
C ASP A 242 -8.70 8.46 -10.02
N ALA A 243 -7.70 7.72 -10.49
CA ALA A 243 -7.83 6.30 -10.81
C ALA A 243 -8.19 5.46 -9.58
N VAL A 244 -7.53 5.67 -8.45
CA VAL A 244 -7.85 4.95 -7.20
C VAL A 244 -9.17 5.41 -6.61
N PHE A 245 -9.46 6.71 -6.57
CA PHE A 245 -10.76 7.20 -6.09
C PHE A 245 -11.92 6.65 -6.91
N THR A 246 -11.75 6.52 -8.23
CA THR A 246 -12.74 5.87 -9.10
C THR A 246 -12.97 4.41 -8.69
N ALA A 247 -11.91 3.63 -8.47
CA ALA A 247 -12.02 2.25 -8.01
C ALA A 247 -12.69 2.13 -6.63
N LEU A 248 -12.36 3.03 -5.69
CA LEU A 248 -12.95 3.07 -4.35
C LEU A 248 -14.46 3.38 -4.39
N ARG A 249 -14.89 4.37 -5.19
CA ARG A 249 -16.32 4.68 -5.36
C ARG A 249 -17.09 3.52 -6.01
N GLN A 250 -16.50 2.86 -6.99
CA GLN A 250 -17.12 1.67 -7.61
C GLN A 250 -17.27 0.48 -6.66
N ARG A 251 -16.46 0.42 -5.60
CA ARG A 251 -16.58 -0.55 -4.49
C ARG A 251 -17.38 -0.02 -3.30
N GLU A 252 -18.03 1.14 -3.44
CA GLU A 252 -18.82 1.80 -2.38
C GLU A 252 -18.01 2.09 -1.10
N LEU A 253 -16.68 2.22 -1.23
CA LEU A 253 -15.77 2.53 -0.12
C LEU A 253 -15.65 4.04 0.11
N LEU A 254 -15.95 4.84 -0.91
CA LEU A 254 -16.08 6.28 -0.84
C LEU A 254 -17.43 6.71 -1.40
N SER A 255 -18.05 7.70 -0.76
CA SER A 255 -19.25 8.39 -1.25
C SER A 255 -18.95 9.38 -2.36
#